data_AF-A0A1K2FRE7-F1
#
_entry.id   AF-A0A1K2FRE7-F1
#
_cell.length_a   1.000
_cell.length_b   1.000
_cell.length_c   1.000
_cell.angle_alpha   90.00
_cell.angle_beta   90.00
_cell.angle_gamma   90.00
#
_symmetry.space_group_name_H-M   'P 1'
#
loop_
_entity.id
_entity.type
_entity.pdbx_description
1 polymer ?
#
loop_
_entity_poly.entity_id
_entity_poly.type
_entity_poly.pdbx_seq_one_letter_code
_entity_poly.pdbx_strand_id
1 'polypeptide(L)'
;MDEDALAEELRRSLGDLVRAVRAVDTMPPGEAAILGFLDRGGPLTTAELARLRGVTHQSAAKSVKDLTADGLIHGEQHPEDGRKLLLRVTDAGRSRLQRERAARAGALGAAIRETFDADEKQRLGEAVALLSRLTARLTGH
;
A
#
# COMPACT_ATOMS: atom_id res chain seq x y z
N MET A 1 28.24 9.10 -11.22
CA MET A 1 27.13 9.60 -10.41
C MET A 1 27.52 9.37 -8.97
N ASP A 2 27.52 10.40 -8.14
CA ASP A 2 27.72 10.24 -6.69
C ASP A 2 26.48 9.63 -6.02
N GLU A 3 26.61 9.26 -4.74
CA GLU A 3 25.56 8.57 -3.99
C GLU A 3 24.30 9.41 -3.82
N ASP A 4 24.45 10.72 -3.59
CA ASP A 4 23.32 11.65 -3.41
C ASP A 4 22.51 11.81 -4.70
N ALA A 5 23.19 11.98 -5.84
CA ALA A 5 22.54 12.06 -7.14
C ALA A 5 21.82 10.74 -7.49
N LEU A 6 22.43 9.59 -7.20
CA LEU A 6 21.79 8.28 -7.41
C LEU A 6 20.56 8.10 -6.51
N ALA A 7 20.66 8.50 -5.24
CA ALA A 7 19.56 8.41 -4.28
C ALA A 7 18.34 9.24 -4.74
N GLU A 8 18.58 10.45 -5.22
CA GLU A 8 17.53 11.35 -5.69
C GLU A 8 16.90 10.87 -7.01
N GLU A 9 17.71 10.40 -7.96
CA GLU A 9 17.21 9.79 -9.21
C GLU A 9 16.35 8.55 -8.94
N LEU A 10 16.82 7.69 -8.03
CA LEU A 10 16.11 6.48 -7.63
C LEU A 10 14.78 6.81 -6.95
N ARG A 11 14.77 7.74 -5.99
CA ARG A 11 13.56 8.18 -5.28
C ARG A 11 12.51 8.70 -6.25
N ARG A 12 12.92 9.50 -7.23
CA ARG A 12 12.03 10.07 -8.26
C ARG A 12 11.47 8.98 -9.17
N SER A 13 12.34 8.17 -9.77
CA SER A 13 11.97 7.12 -10.72
C SER A 13 11.05 6.07 -10.10
N LEU A 14 11.33 5.62 -8.87
CA LEU A 14 10.45 4.71 -8.14
C LEU A 14 9.11 5.36 -7.80
N GLY A 15 9.10 6.64 -7.42
CA GLY A 15 7.88 7.38 -7.14
C GLY A 15 6.98 7.50 -8.37
N ASP A 16 7.55 7.79 -9.53
CA ASP A 16 6.83 7.84 -10.81
C ASP A 16 6.29 6.47 -11.22
N LEU A 17 7.11 5.42 -11.12
CA LEU A 17 6.67 4.06 -11.43
C LEU A 17 5.53 3.61 -10.52
N VAL A 18 5.63 3.86 -9.20
CA VAL A 18 4.56 3.52 -8.24
C VAL A 18 3.27 4.26 -8.57
N ARG A 19 3.34 5.55 -8.94
CA ARG A 19 2.16 6.32 -9.36
C ARG A 19 1.53 5.75 -10.63
N ALA A 20 2.35 5.45 -11.65
CA ALA A 20 1.87 4.89 -12.90
C ALA A 20 1.18 3.53 -12.70
N VAL A 21 1.79 2.65 -11.89
CA VAL A 21 1.21 1.33 -11.58
C VAL A 21 -0.07 1.47 -10.76
N ARG A 22 -0.18 2.43 -9.84
CA ARG A 22 -1.42 2.69 -9.08
C ARG A 22 -2.56 3.25 -9.91
N ALA A 23 -2.32 3.72 -11.14
CA ALA A 23 -3.39 4.19 -12.02
C ALA A 23 -4.36 3.08 -12.44
N VAL A 24 -3.96 1.81 -12.32
CA VAL A 24 -4.84 0.65 -12.58
C VAL A 24 -5.71 0.26 -11.37
N ASP A 25 -5.49 0.91 -10.23
CA ASP A 25 -6.30 0.66 -9.04
C ASP A 25 -7.75 1.05 -9.29
N THR A 26 -8.65 0.22 -8.80
CA THR A 26 -10.10 0.49 -8.86
C THR A 26 -10.64 0.91 -7.50
N MET A 27 -9.80 0.85 -6.46
CA MET A 27 -10.13 1.29 -5.11
C MET A 27 -9.71 2.74 -4.86
N PRO A 28 -10.53 3.56 -4.19
CA PRO A 28 -10.12 4.89 -3.75
C PRO A 28 -8.84 4.85 -2.91
N PRO A 29 -7.85 5.74 -3.15
CA PRO A 29 -6.56 5.69 -2.47
C PRO A 29 -6.64 5.75 -0.94
N GLY A 30 -7.61 6.50 -0.40
CA GLY A 30 -7.82 6.62 1.04
C GLY A 30 -8.32 5.33 1.69
N GLU A 31 -9.12 4.55 0.97
CA GLU A 31 -9.63 3.26 1.40
C GLU A 31 -8.55 2.19 1.31
N ALA A 32 -7.81 2.16 0.19
CA ALA A 32 -6.68 1.25 -0.01
C ALA A 32 -5.60 1.42 1.07
N ALA A 33 -5.33 2.67 1.47
CA ALA A 33 -4.41 2.97 2.56
C ALA A 33 -4.90 2.41 3.90
N ILE A 34 -6.18 2.64 4.26
CA ILE A 34 -6.76 2.13 5.52
C ILE A 34 -6.74 0.60 5.56
N LEU A 35 -7.24 -0.06 4.51
CA LEU A 35 -7.20 -1.52 4.42
C LEU A 35 -5.77 -2.05 4.52
N GLY A 36 -4.81 -1.39 3.86
CA GLY A 36 -3.40 -1.76 3.94
C GLY A 36 -2.80 -1.63 5.34
N PHE A 37 -3.20 -0.62 6.13
CA PHE A 37 -2.77 -0.51 7.53
C PHE A 37 -3.38 -1.60 8.39
N LEU A 38 -4.66 -1.91 8.23
CA LEU A 38 -5.35 -2.94 9.00
C LEU A 38 -4.83 -4.36 8.66
N ASP A 39 -4.50 -4.62 7.40
CA ASP A 39 -3.95 -5.90 6.92
C ASP A 39 -2.56 -6.20 7.49
N ARG A 40 -1.69 -5.17 7.61
CA ARG A 40 -0.29 -5.34 8.08
C ARG A 40 -0.12 -5.11 9.57
N GLY A 41 -0.80 -4.11 10.13
CA GLY A 41 -0.62 -3.64 11.50
C GLY A 41 -1.65 -4.20 12.49
N GLY A 42 -2.67 -4.91 12.00
CA GLY A 42 -3.75 -5.40 12.83
C GLY A 42 -4.80 -4.34 13.16
N PRO A 43 -5.61 -4.55 14.21
CA PRO A 43 -6.74 -3.69 14.53
C PRO A 43 -6.32 -2.29 14.93
N LEU A 44 -7.00 -1.27 14.41
CA LEU A 44 -6.72 0.14 14.69
C LEU A 44 -8.01 0.93 14.89
N THR A 45 -7.94 2.01 15.65
CA THR A 45 -9.02 2.99 15.77
C THR A 45 -9.00 3.96 14.57
N THR A 46 -10.14 4.62 14.31
CA THR A 46 -10.22 5.69 13.29
C THR A 46 -9.20 6.82 13.52
N ALA A 47 -8.92 7.15 14.79
CA ALA A 47 -7.94 8.18 15.14
C ALA A 47 -6.50 7.76 14.79
N GLU A 48 -6.14 6.50 15.04
CA GLU A 48 -4.83 5.96 14.65
C GLU A 48 -4.68 5.87 13.13
N LEU A 49 -5.75 5.47 12.42
CA LEU A 49 -5.77 5.46 10.96
C LEU A 49 -5.61 6.87 10.38
N ALA A 50 -6.26 7.88 10.97
CA ALA A 50 -6.09 9.27 10.55
C ALA A 50 -4.63 9.73 10.72
N ARG A 51 -4.02 9.41 11.88
CA ARG A 51 -2.61 9.71 12.17
C ARG A 51 -1.66 9.03 11.19
N LEU A 52 -1.84 7.73 10.95
CA LEU A 52 -1.01 6.95 10.01
C LEU A 52 -1.13 7.46 8.57
N ARG A 53 -2.32 7.95 8.19
CA ARG A 53 -2.55 8.55 6.87
C ARG A 53 -2.11 10.01 6.76
N GLY A 54 -1.83 10.70 7.85
CA GLY A 54 -1.57 12.15 7.85
C GLY A 54 -2.77 12.97 7.37
N VAL A 55 -4.00 12.54 7.69
CA VAL A 55 -5.24 13.25 7.31
C VAL A 55 -6.09 13.60 8.52
N THR A 56 -7.11 14.44 8.33
CA THR A 56 -8.08 14.77 9.38
C THR A 56 -8.91 13.55 9.79
N HIS A 57 -9.40 13.57 11.04
CA HIS A 57 -10.28 12.52 11.55
C HIS A 57 -11.53 12.35 10.68
N GLN A 58 -12.12 13.45 10.20
CA GLN A 58 -13.29 13.44 9.32
C GLN A 58 -13.02 12.74 7.98
N SER A 59 -11.83 12.97 7.39
CA SER A 59 -11.43 12.30 6.15
C SER A 59 -11.28 10.79 6.36
N ALA A 60 -10.61 10.38 7.45
CA ALA A 60 -10.48 8.97 7.79
C ALA A 60 -11.83 8.32 8.09
N ALA A 61 -12.70 9.00 8.87
CA ALA A 61 -14.03 8.51 9.22
C ALA A 61 -14.92 8.29 7.98
N LYS A 62 -14.82 9.13 6.96
CA LYS A 62 -15.50 8.93 5.67
C LYS A 62 -15.06 7.61 5.03
N SER A 63 -13.75 7.41 4.83
CA SER A 63 -13.22 6.16 4.27
C SER A 63 -13.58 4.94 5.11
N VAL A 64 -13.55 5.04 6.44
CA VAL A 64 -13.99 3.95 7.35
C VAL A 64 -15.46 3.62 7.13
N LYS A 65 -16.33 4.63 7.03
CA LYS A 65 -17.76 4.44 6.80
C LYS A 65 -18.01 3.72 5.47
N ASP A 66 -17.37 4.18 4.40
CA ASP A 66 -17.52 3.60 3.06
C ASP A 66 -17.01 2.14 3.03
N LEU A 67 -15.83 1.87 3.60
CA LEU A 67 -15.29 0.52 3.76
C LEU A 67 -16.18 -0.42 4.61
N THR A 68 -16.84 0.12 5.64
CA THR A 68 -17.75 -0.65 6.49
C THR A 68 -19.03 -0.98 5.74
N ALA A 69 -19.57 -0.02 4.97
CA ALA A 69 -20.75 -0.23 4.13
C ALA A 69 -20.49 -1.29 3.06
N ASP A 70 -19.27 -1.33 2.51
CA ASP A 70 -18.84 -2.33 1.53
C ASP A 70 -18.46 -3.70 2.17
N GLY A 71 -18.56 -3.83 3.50
CA GLY A 71 -18.23 -5.06 4.23
C GLY A 71 -16.74 -5.43 4.21
N LEU A 72 -15.85 -4.48 3.89
CA LEU A 72 -14.41 -4.71 3.79
C LEU A 72 -13.70 -4.59 5.15
N ILE A 73 -14.33 -3.90 6.10
CA ILE A 73 -13.91 -3.82 7.49
C ILE A 73 -15.11 -4.03 8.41
N HIS A 74 -14.83 -4.41 9.65
CA HIS A 74 -15.83 -4.43 10.72
C HIS A 74 -15.26 -3.81 12.00
N GLY A 75 -16.16 -3.33 12.86
CA GLY A 75 -15.81 -2.71 14.14
C GLY A 75 -16.17 -3.59 15.32
N GLU A 76 -15.30 -3.62 16.32
CA GLU A 76 -15.51 -4.28 17.62
C GLU A 76 -15.28 -3.26 18.75
N GLN A 77 -16.00 -3.40 19.86
CA GLN A 77 -15.74 -2.54 21.03
C GLN A 77 -14.32 -2.75 21.54
N HIS A 78 -13.63 -1.65 21.86
CA HIS A 78 -12.29 -1.73 22.43
C HIS A 78 -12.35 -2.36 23.83
N PRO A 79 -11.55 -3.40 24.12
CA PRO A 79 -11.67 -4.20 25.34
C PRO A 79 -11.44 -3.39 26.63
N GLU A 80 -10.63 -2.35 26.56
CA GLU A 80 -10.30 -1.49 27.71
C GLU A 80 -11.08 -0.16 27.72
N ASP A 81 -11.72 0.22 26.61
CA ASP A 81 -12.42 1.52 26.48
C ASP A 81 -13.60 1.38 25.51
N GLY A 82 -14.73 0.86 26.00
CA GLY A 82 -15.92 0.57 25.16
C GLY A 82 -16.50 1.76 24.40
N ARG A 83 -16.01 2.98 24.61
CA ARG A 83 -16.33 4.17 23.80
C ARG A 83 -15.58 4.21 22.47
N LYS A 84 -14.50 3.43 22.33
CA LYS A 84 -13.70 3.32 21.11
C LYS A 84 -14.08 2.07 20.32
N LEU A 85 -14.02 2.19 19.01
CA LEU A 85 -14.21 1.08 18.07
C LEU A 85 -12.84 0.68 17.50
N LEU A 86 -12.47 -0.58 17.68
CA LEU A 86 -11.34 -1.19 16.98
C LEU A 86 -11.83 -1.72 15.64
N LEU A 87 -11.23 -1.25 14.57
CA LEU A 87 -11.55 -1.67 13.22
C LEU A 87 -10.65 -2.83 12.82
N ARG A 88 -11.21 -3.83 12.17
CA ARG A 88 -10.53 -5.00 11.65
C ARG A 88 -10.85 -5.18 10.17
N VAL A 89 -9.89 -5.69 9.41
CA VAL A 89 -10.12 -6.07 8.01
C VAL A 89 -10.81 -7.44 7.94
N THR A 90 -11.86 -7.53 7.13
CA THR A 90 -12.59 -8.79 6.86
C THR A 90 -11.85 -9.65 5.82
N ASP A 91 -12.29 -10.89 5.62
CA ASP A 91 -11.78 -11.71 4.51
C ASP A 91 -12.11 -11.10 3.13
N ALA A 92 -13.25 -10.43 3.01
CA ALA A 92 -13.61 -9.68 1.82
C ALA A 92 -12.65 -8.50 1.58
N GLY A 93 -12.28 -7.77 2.64
CA GLY A 93 -11.27 -6.70 2.60
C GLY A 93 -9.89 -7.21 2.19
N ARG A 94 -9.43 -8.33 2.77
CA ARG A 94 -8.17 -8.99 2.37
C ARG A 94 -8.20 -9.42 0.91
N SER A 95 -9.27 -10.08 0.48
CA SER A 95 -9.46 -10.51 -0.91
C SER A 95 -9.47 -9.33 -1.88
N ARG A 96 -10.10 -8.22 -1.49
CA ARG A 96 -10.13 -6.98 -2.26
C ARG A 96 -8.73 -6.38 -2.44
N LEU A 97 -7.91 -6.34 -1.39
CA LEU A 97 -6.51 -5.91 -1.48
C LEU A 97 -5.69 -6.81 -2.39
N GLN A 98 -5.89 -8.13 -2.32
CA GLN A 98 -5.17 -9.07 -3.19
C GLN A 98 -5.52 -8.87 -4.66
N ARG A 99 -6.79 -8.56 -4.98
CA ARG A 99 -7.19 -8.20 -6.36
C ARG A 99 -6.45 -6.95 -6.87
N GLU A 100 -6.34 -5.90 -6.06
CA GLU A 100 -5.58 -4.70 -6.44
C GLU A 100 -4.09 -5.03 -6.64
N ARG A 101 -3.48 -5.81 -5.74
CA ARG A 101 -2.08 -6.26 -5.88
C ARG A 101 -1.86 -7.08 -7.15
N ALA A 102 -2.78 -7.99 -7.48
CA ALA A 102 -2.72 -8.80 -8.68
C ALA A 102 -2.88 -7.95 -9.96
N ALA A 103 -3.79 -6.98 -9.96
CA ALA A 103 -3.96 -6.05 -11.08
C ALA A 103 -2.68 -5.24 -11.36
N ARG A 104 -2.06 -4.68 -10.30
CA ARG A 104 -0.78 -3.97 -10.39
C ARG A 104 0.34 -4.86 -10.92
N ALA A 105 0.47 -6.07 -10.37
CA ALA A 105 1.49 -7.03 -10.82
C ALA A 105 1.28 -7.45 -12.28
N GLY A 106 0.02 -7.63 -12.70
CA GLY A 106 -0.35 -7.94 -14.08
C GLY A 106 0.03 -6.81 -15.04
N ALA A 107 -0.33 -5.57 -14.72
CA ALA A 107 -0.02 -4.39 -15.53
C ALA A 107 1.50 -4.18 -15.66
N LEU A 108 2.24 -4.25 -14.54
CA LEU A 108 3.69 -4.13 -14.55
C LEU A 108 4.35 -5.28 -15.32
N GLY A 109 3.85 -6.50 -15.17
CA GLY A 109 4.34 -7.66 -15.91
C GLY A 109 4.12 -7.55 -17.43
N ALA A 110 3.00 -6.95 -17.86
CA ALA A 110 2.77 -6.66 -19.28
C ALA A 110 3.78 -5.62 -19.80
N ALA A 111 3.93 -4.49 -19.10
CA ALA A 111 4.88 -3.44 -19.48
C ALA A 111 6.33 -3.96 -19.59
N ILE A 112 6.75 -4.82 -18.66
CA ILE A 112 8.08 -5.46 -18.70
C ILE A 112 8.22 -6.38 -19.92
N ARG A 113 7.19 -7.17 -20.25
CA ARG A 113 7.25 -8.07 -21.40
C ARG A 113 7.32 -7.33 -22.72
N GLU A 114 6.60 -6.22 -22.83
CA GLU A 114 6.47 -5.42 -24.05
C GLU A 114 7.64 -4.47 -24.28
N THR A 115 8.26 -3.97 -23.20
CA THR A 115 9.32 -2.95 -23.28
C THR A 115 10.72 -3.53 -23.25
N PHE A 116 10.96 -4.62 -22.51
CA PHE A 116 12.32 -5.10 -22.23
C PHE A 116 12.69 -6.39 -22.95
N ASP A 117 13.94 -6.46 -23.39
CA ASP A 117 14.57 -7.70 -23.87
C ASP A 117 14.98 -8.64 -22.71
N ALA A 118 15.64 -9.74 -23.03
CA ALA A 118 16.05 -10.74 -22.03
C ALA A 118 17.14 -10.21 -21.07
N ASP A 119 18.10 -9.43 -21.58
CA ASP A 119 19.21 -8.90 -20.79
C ASP A 119 18.73 -7.78 -19.87
N GLU A 120 17.81 -6.95 -20.35
CA GLU A 120 17.15 -5.91 -19.55
C GLU A 120 16.29 -6.52 -18.43
N LYS A 121 15.56 -7.61 -18.70
CA LYS A 121 14.83 -8.35 -17.67
C LYS A 121 15.75 -8.92 -16.59
N GLN A 122 16.91 -9.43 -16.99
CA GLN A 122 17.93 -9.93 -16.05
C GLN A 122 18.47 -8.78 -15.17
N ARG A 123 18.87 -7.66 -15.77
CA ARG A 123 19.33 -6.47 -15.04
C ARG A 123 18.27 -5.91 -14.10
N LEU A 124 17.00 -5.90 -14.52
CA LEU A 124 15.89 -5.51 -13.65
C LEU A 124 15.76 -6.44 -12.43
N GLY A 125 15.91 -7.75 -12.62
CA GLY A 125 15.91 -8.72 -11.52
C GLY A 125 17.04 -8.47 -10.51
N GLU A 126 18.24 -8.17 -11.00
CA GLU A 126 19.38 -7.79 -10.17
C GLU A 126 19.11 -6.49 -9.39
N ALA A 127 18.54 -5.48 -10.06
CA ALA A 127 18.16 -4.23 -9.42
C ALA A 127 17.13 -4.45 -8.30
N VAL A 128 16.11 -5.29 -8.50
CA VAL A 128 15.11 -5.63 -7.47
C VAL A 128 15.77 -6.22 -6.20
N ALA A 129 16.80 -7.05 -6.36
CA ALA A 129 17.55 -7.58 -5.22
C ALA A 129 18.28 -6.48 -4.44
N LEU A 130 18.87 -5.51 -5.13
CA LEU A 130 19.50 -4.35 -4.50
C LEU A 130 18.49 -3.47 -3.75
N LEU A 131 17.34 -3.19 -4.37
CA LEU A 131 16.24 -2.43 -3.75
C LEU A 131 15.70 -3.10 -2.49
N SER A 132 15.63 -4.43 -2.49
CA SER A 132 15.20 -5.21 -1.32
C SER A 132 16.17 -5.06 -0.15
N ARG A 133 17.49 -5.07 -0.42
CA ARG A 133 18.53 -4.84 0.61
C ARG A 133 18.47 -3.43 1.18
N LEU A 134 18.27 -2.41 0.32
CA LEU A 134 18.08 -1.02 0.78
C LEU A 134 16.83 -0.89 1.65
N THR A 135 15.73 -1.55 1.26
CA THR A 135 14.47 -1.54 2.01
C THR A 135 14.67 -2.12 3.41
N ALA A 136 15.26 -3.31 3.53
CA ALA A 136 15.54 -3.94 4.83
C ALA A 136 16.37 -3.01 5.74
N ARG A 137 17.44 -2.43 5.19
CA ARG A 137 18.32 -1.51 5.92
C ARG A 137 17.61 -0.24 6.43
N LEU A 138 16.64 0.27 5.67
CA LEU A 138 15.82 1.44 6.03
C LEU A 138 14.72 1.11 7.03
N THR A 139 14.13 -0.08 6.94
CA THR A 139 13.05 -0.52 7.85
C THR A 139 13.57 -1.09 9.17
N GLY A 140 14.89 -1.15 9.38
CA GLY A 140 15.49 -1.60 10.63
C GLY A 140 15.41 -3.12 10.85
N HIS A 141 15.42 -3.91 9.77
CA HIS A 141 15.61 -5.36 9.81
C HIS A 141 17.03 -5.72 9.39
#